data_AF-A0A534VET8-F1
#
_entry.id   AF-A0A534VET8-F1
#
_cell.length_a   1.000
_cell.length_b   1.000
_cell.length_c   1.000
_cell.angle_alpha   90.00
_cell.angle_beta   90.00
_cell.angle_gamma   90.00
#
_symmetry.space_group_name_H-M   'P 1'
#
loop_
_entity.id
_entity.type
_entity.pdbx_description
1 polymer ?
#
loop_
_entity_poly.entity_id
_entity_poly.type
_entity_poly.pdbx_seq_one_letter_code
_entity_poly.pdbx_strand_id
1 'polypeptide(L)'
;MNTVKKTAVLVLGAPRSGTSSISHVINELGFYFGDPGRFVDPFKHPWNPIFFEQQSLNNLNDEIAKALGLNYLDFDWLPLKEDFSEEFVLGFEERVDRLLGNEFGTHERIALKDPRFCLTLPVWSLLLTRRGYRVRYVWAVRDLSSCFMSNKAVDNSHPNLHERLVTLSSYSAGYFLDGEDYFLANYDQFIKCPDVSVSALANWLEVSDPRVDIACRVIQAQLRHLVASKNSLAHELEAISELLLNGKLTANHYLEFRRYLFAHGFIGLLQERRHVIADLRCAVAAKDEYISGLLGTVALKDQAVAERDIQIASLNQAVVELHGQVGNLNQVVTERDGQIVNLNTAISVRNGQIASLNQAVVELHGQVDNLNQVVTERDGQIAILNQAVLVYQNSTSWRVTRPLRIIGDQIKRINHALAETKASRRFAQGPLRFHIDKPIWIVNIVKDSCLVSGWAVNLEAGSAAKVRIVIGKALHHPHPEQREDVRRMFGPVCELPRDTGFAIVLTLPVGIHWMWIEVKGVDGVWIPIRRALLLRIPGKSRTQGTEPRLSYNAWARLEQKRLKAELPDIRRHIDVMLHKPVFARKMSSRRISPVKNCHGVRIFAYDLTFED
;
A
#
# COMPACT_ATOMS: atom_id res chain seq x y z
N MET A 1 26.76 76.28 26.70
CA MET A 1 25.38 76.02 26.23
C MET A 1 24.65 75.29 27.34
N ASN A 2 23.59 75.88 27.91
CA ASN A 2 22.69 75.19 28.83
C ASN A 2 22.01 74.07 28.04
N THR A 3 22.53 72.85 28.12
CA THR A 3 21.86 71.66 27.60
C THR A 3 20.53 71.54 28.35
N VAL A 4 19.42 71.68 27.63
CA VAL A 4 18.08 71.38 28.14
C VAL A 4 18.15 69.96 28.69
N LYS A 5 18.00 69.80 30.02
CA LYS A 5 17.99 68.47 30.64
C LYS A 5 16.79 67.72 30.09
N LYS A 6 17.01 66.50 29.60
CA LYS A 6 15.91 65.59 29.26
C LYS A 6 15.01 65.44 30.48
N THR A 7 13.69 65.40 30.31
CA THR A 7 12.73 65.26 31.41
C THR A 7 11.86 64.05 31.17
N ALA A 8 11.77 63.18 32.16
CA ALA A 8 10.86 62.04 32.17
C ALA A 8 9.81 62.25 33.26
N VAL A 9 8.53 62.24 32.88
CA VAL A 9 7.41 62.32 33.83
C VAL A 9 6.88 60.92 34.11
N LEU A 10 6.90 60.50 35.37
CA LEU A 10 6.27 59.26 35.81
C LEU A 10 4.90 59.59 36.40
N VAL A 11 3.85 59.18 35.70
CA VAL A 11 2.46 59.32 36.16
C VAL A 11 2.06 58.03 36.88
N LEU A 12 1.83 58.15 38.18
CA LEU A 12 1.42 57.05 39.03
C LEU A 12 0.16 57.39 39.81
N GLY A 13 -0.53 56.36 40.28
CA GLY A 13 -1.79 56.49 41.00
C GLY A 13 -2.59 55.20 40.90
N ALA A 14 -3.48 54.99 41.87
CA ALA A 14 -4.37 53.84 41.87
C ALA A 14 -5.20 53.77 40.55
N PRO A 15 -5.58 52.58 40.06
CA PRO A 15 -6.54 52.48 38.96
C PRO A 15 -7.80 53.31 39.26
N ARG A 16 -8.28 54.06 38.26
CA ARG A 16 -9.45 54.98 38.33
C ARG A 16 -9.27 56.25 39.17
N SER A 17 -8.05 56.58 39.59
CA SER A 17 -7.70 57.86 40.22
C SER A 17 -7.58 59.04 39.26
N GLY A 18 -7.87 58.86 37.96
CA GLY A 18 -7.73 59.90 36.95
C GLY A 18 -6.38 59.92 36.23
N THR A 19 -5.52 58.90 36.43
CA THR A 19 -4.21 58.80 35.77
C THR A 19 -4.26 58.98 34.25
N SER A 20 -5.25 58.42 33.56
CA SER A 20 -5.40 58.60 32.10
C SER A 20 -5.74 60.05 31.71
N SER A 21 -6.62 60.73 32.45
CA SER A 21 -6.98 62.13 32.19
C SER A 21 -5.78 63.05 32.43
N ILE A 22 -5.06 62.84 33.53
CA ILE A 22 -3.85 63.60 33.85
C ILE A 22 -2.74 63.32 32.82
N SER A 23 -2.62 62.08 32.33
CA SER A 23 -1.68 61.74 31.25
C SER A 23 -2.02 62.49 29.95
N HIS A 24 -3.31 62.63 29.62
CA HIS A 24 -3.73 63.42 28.47
C HIS A 24 -3.33 64.90 28.61
N VAL A 25 -3.55 65.50 29.78
CA VAL A 25 -3.10 66.87 30.07
C VAL A 25 -1.59 66.99 29.87
N ILE A 26 -0.80 66.04 30.39
CA ILE A 26 0.66 66.02 30.24
C ILE A 26 1.09 65.85 28.78
N ASN A 27 0.34 65.05 28.00
CA ASN A 27 0.57 64.89 26.56
C ASN A 27 0.35 66.20 25.81
N GLU A 28 -0.71 66.95 26.11
CA GLU A 28 -0.97 68.27 25.50
C GLU A 28 0.02 69.35 25.95
N LEU A 29 0.56 69.23 27.17
CA LEU A 29 1.72 70.02 27.63
C LEU A 29 3.01 69.63 26.86
N GLY A 30 2.93 68.59 26.03
CA GLY A 30 3.89 68.14 25.03
C GLY A 30 5.03 67.30 25.58
N PHE A 31 4.67 66.37 26.47
CA PHE A 31 5.48 65.21 26.81
C PHE A 31 5.00 64.00 26.01
N TYR A 32 5.92 63.27 25.41
CA TYR A 32 5.61 62.14 24.55
C TYR A 32 5.37 60.86 25.35
N PHE A 33 4.24 60.19 25.14
CA PHE A 33 3.84 58.93 25.77
C PHE A 33 4.11 57.68 24.91
N GLY A 34 4.76 57.81 23.76
CA GLY A 34 4.92 56.74 22.78
C GLY A 34 3.84 56.72 21.68
N ASP A 35 3.92 55.73 20.81
CA ASP A 35 3.01 55.56 19.67
C ASP A 35 1.61 55.09 20.14
N PRO A 36 0.53 55.86 19.89
CA PRO A 36 -0.82 55.47 20.25
C PRO A 36 -1.27 54.14 19.66
N GLY A 37 -0.71 53.72 18.52
CA GLY A 37 -1.01 52.42 17.90
C GLY A 37 -0.51 51.21 18.70
N ARG A 38 0.32 51.43 19.73
CA ARG A 38 0.87 50.39 20.62
C ARG A 38 0.31 50.44 22.05
N PHE A 39 -0.69 51.29 22.29
CA PHE A 39 -1.42 51.31 23.55
C PHE A 39 -2.39 50.12 23.64
N VAL A 40 -2.76 49.74 24.86
CA VAL A 40 -3.73 48.66 25.10
C VAL A 40 -5.05 48.97 24.37
N ASP A 41 -5.57 47.97 23.64
CA ASP A 41 -6.72 48.10 22.74
C ASP A 41 -7.98 48.65 23.45
N PRO A 42 -8.52 49.82 23.02
CA PRO A 42 -9.70 50.42 23.61
C PRO A 42 -10.99 49.59 23.46
N PHE A 43 -11.06 48.65 22.50
CA PHE A 43 -12.24 47.79 22.31
C PHE A 43 -12.47 46.77 23.43
N LYS A 44 -11.48 46.54 24.31
CA LYS A 44 -11.65 45.69 25.51
C LYS A 44 -12.19 46.44 26.73
N HIS A 45 -12.24 47.78 26.73
CA HIS A 45 -12.65 48.59 27.89
C HIS A 45 -13.46 49.84 27.49
N PRO A 46 -14.78 49.74 27.29
CA PRO A 46 -15.62 50.83 26.76
C PRO A 46 -15.78 52.05 27.69
N TRP A 47 -15.27 52.00 28.92
CA TRP A 47 -15.48 53.01 29.96
C TRP A 47 -14.35 54.06 30.09
N ASN A 48 -13.36 54.04 29.19
CA ASN A 48 -12.33 55.07 29.05
C ASN A 48 -11.74 55.07 27.62
N PRO A 49 -12.03 56.04 26.75
CA PRO A 49 -11.67 55.99 25.33
C PRO A 49 -10.19 56.28 25.02
N ILE A 50 -9.40 56.72 26.01
CA ILE A 50 -7.98 57.08 25.82
C ILE A 50 -7.14 56.36 26.89
N PHE A 51 -6.38 55.35 26.44
CA PHE A 51 -5.41 54.62 27.27
C PHE A 51 -4.01 55.08 26.91
N PHE A 52 -3.22 55.47 27.92
CA PHE A 52 -1.79 55.81 27.77
C PHE A 52 -0.88 54.67 28.28
N GLU A 53 -1.43 53.47 28.46
CA GLU A 53 -0.67 52.30 28.91
C GLU A 53 -0.09 51.58 27.70
N GLN A 54 1.24 51.52 27.61
CA GLN A 54 1.95 50.73 26.61
C GLN A 54 2.00 49.26 27.05
N GLN A 55 1.71 48.33 26.14
CA GLN A 55 1.76 46.89 26.47
C GLN A 55 3.17 46.44 26.87
N SER A 56 4.20 46.99 26.22
CA SER A 56 5.61 46.74 26.54
C SER A 56 5.98 47.20 27.95
N LEU A 57 5.46 48.35 28.39
CA LEU A 57 5.63 48.87 29.75
C LEU A 57 4.94 47.98 30.80
N ASN A 58 3.69 47.58 30.53
CA ASN A 58 2.94 46.66 31.38
C ASN A 58 3.69 45.33 31.57
N ASN A 59 4.18 44.75 30.47
CA ASN A 59 4.92 43.49 30.50
C ASN A 59 6.21 43.59 31.35
N LEU A 60 6.96 44.69 31.19
CA LEU A 60 8.20 44.89 31.95
C LEU A 60 7.92 45.10 33.44
N ASN A 61 6.86 45.81 33.80
CA ASN A 61 6.44 45.92 35.20
C ASN A 61 6.00 44.57 35.78
N ASP A 62 5.33 43.72 35.00
CA ASP A 62 5.00 42.36 35.43
C ASP A 62 6.26 41.49 35.61
N GLU A 63 7.30 41.67 34.80
CA GLU A 63 8.61 41.03 34.99
C GLU A 63 9.32 41.50 36.27
N ILE A 64 9.32 42.82 36.54
CA ILE A 64 9.89 43.39 37.77
C ILE A 64 9.17 42.82 38.99
N ALA A 65 7.84 42.79 38.96
CA ALA A 65 7.05 42.17 40.00
C ALA A 65 7.43 40.69 40.19
N LYS A 66 7.51 39.90 39.12
CA LYS A 66 7.90 38.48 39.18
C LYS A 66 9.29 38.26 39.78
N ALA A 67 10.25 39.12 39.47
CA ALA A 67 11.62 38.99 40.00
C ALA A 67 11.70 39.25 41.51
N LEU A 68 10.79 40.06 42.06
CA LEU A 68 10.59 40.20 43.50
C LEU A 68 9.77 39.04 44.10
N GLY A 69 9.45 38.01 43.30
CA GLY A 69 8.60 36.89 43.70
C GLY A 69 7.12 37.26 43.76
N LEU A 70 6.69 38.25 42.96
CA LEU A 70 5.37 38.88 43.04
C LEU A 70 4.59 38.76 41.74
N ASN A 71 3.31 39.07 41.83
CA ASN A 71 2.46 39.28 40.69
C ASN A 71 1.54 40.46 41.04
N TYR A 72 1.36 41.39 40.12
CA TYR A 72 0.56 42.60 40.34
C TYR A 72 -0.88 42.29 40.78
N LEU A 73 -1.44 41.20 40.26
CA LEU A 73 -2.77 40.71 40.62
C LEU A 73 -2.75 39.68 41.76
N ASP A 74 -1.58 39.34 42.31
CA ASP A 74 -1.52 38.56 43.55
C ASP A 74 -1.34 39.59 44.68
N PHE A 75 -2.49 40.00 45.24
CA PHE A 75 -2.71 41.20 46.08
C PHE A 75 -2.02 41.22 47.46
N ASP A 76 -0.93 40.50 47.62
CA ASP A 76 -0.47 39.94 48.88
C ASP A 76 0.94 40.40 49.27
N TRP A 77 1.36 41.55 48.74
CA TRP A 77 2.70 42.06 48.93
C TRP A 77 2.76 43.57 49.05
N LEU A 78 3.64 44.00 49.95
CA LEU A 78 3.95 45.38 50.30
C LEU A 78 5.48 45.52 50.23
N PRO A 79 6.03 45.99 49.08
CA PRO A 79 7.47 46.13 48.86
C PRO A 79 8.08 47.22 49.72
N LEU A 80 9.24 46.94 50.29
CA LEU A 80 10.07 47.92 50.96
C LEU A 80 11.11 48.51 50.01
N LYS A 81 11.66 49.69 50.35
CA LYS A 81 12.74 50.33 49.57
C LYS A 81 13.98 49.41 49.50
N GLU A 82 14.22 48.63 50.54
CA GLU A 82 15.34 47.69 50.64
C GLU A 82 15.22 46.50 49.68
N ASP A 83 14.01 46.16 49.23
CA ASP A 83 13.79 45.10 48.23
C ASP A 83 14.33 45.50 46.84
N PHE A 84 14.60 46.81 46.63
CA PHE A 84 15.16 47.37 45.41
C PHE A 84 16.64 47.72 45.59
N SER A 85 17.47 46.71 45.88
CA SER A 85 18.92 46.89 45.89
C SER A 85 19.41 47.43 44.53
N GLU A 86 20.53 48.14 44.53
CA GLU A 86 21.11 48.68 43.29
C GLU A 86 21.37 47.54 42.27
N GLU A 87 21.89 46.40 42.73
CA GLU A 87 22.08 45.21 41.90
C GLU A 87 20.77 44.71 41.27
N PHE A 88 19.69 44.62 42.06
CA PHE A 88 18.38 44.20 41.57
C PHE A 88 17.88 45.14 40.46
N VAL A 89 17.94 46.44 40.71
CA VAL A 89 17.47 47.46 39.75
C VAL A 89 18.32 47.44 38.47
N LEU A 90 19.65 47.36 38.59
CA LEU A 90 20.56 47.30 37.45
C LEU A 90 20.38 46.03 36.62
N GLY A 91 19.87 44.95 37.20
CA GLY A 91 19.45 43.77 36.44
C GLY A 91 18.49 44.10 35.29
N PHE A 92 17.61 45.10 35.44
CA PHE A 92 16.63 45.50 34.43
C PHE A 92 17.13 46.54 33.42
N GLU A 93 18.38 46.96 33.53
CA GLU A 93 18.96 48.07 32.77
C GLU A 93 18.79 47.89 31.24
N GLU A 94 19.23 46.75 30.70
CA GLU A 94 19.15 46.44 29.27
C GLU A 94 17.69 46.39 28.75
N ARG A 95 16.76 45.90 29.58
CA ARG A 95 15.34 45.79 29.23
C ARG A 95 14.68 47.16 29.17
N VAL A 96 14.99 48.03 30.14
CA VAL A 96 14.54 49.43 30.13
C VAL A 96 15.15 50.18 28.95
N ASP A 97 16.41 49.97 28.61
CA ASP A 97 17.04 50.60 27.44
C ASP A 97 16.36 50.22 26.13
N ARG A 98 16.06 48.93 25.94
CA ARG A 98 15.31 48.48 24.77
C ARG A 98 13.92 49.12 24.72
N LEU A 99 13.21 49.18 25.84
CA LEU A 99 11.90 49.82 25.91
C LEU A 99 11.98 51.30 25.55
N LEU A 100 12.91 52.04 26.17
CA LEU A 100 13.10 53.46 25.89
C LEU A 100 13.49 53.71 24.42
N GLY A 101 14.38 52.91 23.86
CA GLY A 101 14.76 53.00 22.45
C GLY A 101 13.61 52.74 21.49
N ASN A 102 12.81 51.71 21.75
CA ASN A 102 11.70 51.31 20.86
C ASN A 102 10.49 52.24 20.96
N GLU A 103 10.14 52.66 22.17
CA GLU A 103 8.90 53.39 22.43
C GLU A 103 9.08 54.90 22.43
N PHE A 104 10.26 55.39 22.82
CA PHE A 104 10.51 56.82 23.01
C PHE A 104 11.64 57.35 22.12
N GLY A 105 12.49 56.51 21.54
CA GLY A 105 13.54 56.91 20.60
C GLY A 105 14.44 58.02 21.15
N THR A 106 14.53 59.14 20.43
CA THR A 106 15.37 60.29 20.81
C THR A 106 14.60 61.42 21.52
N HIS A 107 13.34 61.20 21.94
CA HIS A 107 12.54 62.25 22.57
C HIS A 107 13.14 62.69 23.90
N GLU A 108 13.28 63.99 24.10
CA GLU A 108 13.88 64.56 25.32
C GLU A 108 12.85 64.84 26.43
N ARG A 109 11.57 64.95 26.08
CA ARG A 109 10.45 65.14 27.00
C ARG A 109 9.49 63.98 26.87
N ILE A 110 9.62 63.02 27.78
CA ILE A 110 8.83 61.79 27.75
C ILE A 110 7.95 61.70 28.99
N ALA A 111 6.85 60.98 28.88
CA ALA A 111 6.04 60.62 30.02
C ALA A 111 5.66 59.14 29.94
N LEU A 112 5.70 58.48 31.07
CA LEU A 112 5.32 57.08 31.21
C LEU A 112 4.17 57.01 32.21
N LYS A 113 3.18 56.16 31.93
CA LYS A 113 2.08 55.90 32.83
C LYS A 113 1.84 54.41 32.95
N ASP A 114 1.90 53.91 34.18
CA ASP A 114 1.44 52.58 34.54
C ASP A 114 1.00 52.62 36.02
N PRO A 115 -0.22 52.18 36.37
CA PRO A 115 -0.63 52.05 37.77
C PRO A 115 0.34 51.23 38.64
N ARG A 116 1.08 50.29 38.04
CA ARG A 116 2.10 49.47 38.71
C ARG A 116 3.31 50.27 39.18
N PHE A 117 3.53 51.50 38.70
CA PHE A 117 4.58 52.37 39.24
C PHE A 117 4.41 52.63 40.72
N CYS A 118 3.20 52.54 41.28
CA CYS A 118 3.01 52.57 42.73
C CYS A 118 3.80 51.49 43.48
N LEU A 119 4.22 50.42 42.81
CA LEU A 119 4.98 49.29 43.38
C LEU A 119 6.41 49.19 42.81
N THR A 120 6.64 49.64 41.58
CA THR A 120 7.91 49.47 40.87
C THR A 120 8.71 50.77 40.69
N LEU A 121 8.27 51.87 41.32
CA LEU A 121 8.86 53.20 41.16
C LEU A 121 10.39 53.23 41.25
N PRO A 122 11.04 52.56 42.23
CA PRO A 122 12.50 52.65 42.40
C PRO A 122 13.29 52.21 41.16
N VAL A 123 12.80 51.21 40.41
CA VAL A 123 13.44 50.74 39.17
C VAL A 123 13.44 51.85 38.13
N TRP A 124 12.30 52.49 37.92
CA TRP A 124 12.12 53.53 36.92
C TRP A 124 12.86 54.81 37.28
N SER A 125 12.78 55.25 38.54
CA SER A 125 13.48 56.42 39.05
C SER A 125 14.99 56.33 38.83
N LEU A 126 15.62 55.23 39.26
CA LEU A 126 17.06 55.06 39.15
C LEU A 126 17.49 54.92 37.69
N LEU A 127 16.84 54.04 36.93
CA LEU A 127 17.25 53.78 35.56
C LEU A 127 17.06 55.01 34.68
N LEU A 128 15.94 55.73 34.74
CA LEU A 128 15.76 56.96 33.96
C LEU A 128 16.79 58.05 34.34
N THR A 129 17.09 58.21 35.62
CA THR A 129 18.12 59.15 36.09
C THR A 129 19.49 58.81 35.50
N ARG A 130 19.87 57.52 35.47
CA ARG A 130 21.11 57.04 34.84
C ARG A 130 21.18 57.33 33.33
N ARG A 131 20.04 57.43 32.65
CA ARG A 131 19.95 57.81 31.22
C ARG A 131 19.97 59.33 30.99
N GLY A 132 20.19 60.11 32.05
CA GLY A 132 20.27 61.56 31.99
C GLY A 132 18.92 62.27 31.96
N TYR A 133 17.82 61.58 32.28
CA TYR A 133 16.54 62.24 32.50
C TYR A 133 16.49 62.85 33.90
N ARG A 134 16.01 64.10 33.99
CA ARG A 134 15.41 64.64 35.19
C ARG A 134 14.05 63.97 35.37
N VAL A 135 13.94 63.08 36.35
CA VAL A 135 12.69 62.39 36.66
C VAL A 135 11.78 63.33 37.46
N ARG A 136 10.51 63.39 37.08
CA ARG A 136 9.44 64.17 37.72
C ARG A 136 8.28 63.24 38.01
N TYR A 137 7.74 63.29 39.22
CA TYR A 137 6.63 62.43 39.63
C TYR A 137 5.32 63.18 39.65
N VAL A 138 4.28 62.62 39.01
CA VAL A 138 2.92 63.14 39.09
C VAL A 138 2.05 62.07 39.74
N TRP A 139 1.58 62.35 40.95
CA TRP A 139 0.71 61.44 41.68
C TRP A 139 -0.74 61.83 41.46
N ALA A 140 -1.42 61.11 40.57
CA ALA A 140 -2.85 61.27 40.35
C ALA A 140 -3.61 60.64 41.52
N VAL A 141 -4.41 61.47 42.20
CA VAL A 141 -5.20 61.06 43.36
C VAL A 141 -6.66 61.41 43.17
N ARG A 142 -7.51 60.58 43.75
CA ARG A 142 -8.95 60.76 43.80
C ARG A 142 -9.46 60.09 45.06
N ASP A 143 -10.62 60.53 45.51
CA ASP A 143 -11.31 59.88 46.61
C ASP A 143 -11.39 58.36 46.41
N LEU A 144 -10.94 57.60 47.42
CA LEU A 144 -10.79 56.14 47.33
C LEU A 144 -12.12 55.46 47.04
N SER A 145 -13.21 55.97 47.63
CA SER A 145 -14.55 55.42 47.44
C SER A 145 -15.08 55.63 46.02
N SER A 146 -14.76 56.78 45.43
CA SER A 146 -15.06 57.08 44.04
C SER A 146 -14.25 56.18 43.08
N CYS A 147 -13.02 55.82 43.43
CA CYS A 147 -12.22 54.85 42.68
C CYS A 147 -12.80 53.43 42.80
N PHE A 148 -13.18 53.01 44.00
CA PHE A 148 -13.81 51.73 44.27
C PHE A 148 -15.12 51.55 43.49
N MET A 149 -16.04 52.51 43.61
CA MET A 149 -17.33 52.48 42.90
C MET A 149 -17.12 52.47 41.37
N SER A 150 -16.13 53.21 40.87
CA SER A 150 -15.78 53.16 39.44
C SER A 150 -15.22 51.82 39.00
N ASN A 151 -14.45 51.12 39.84
CA ASN A 151 -13.95 49.79 39.50
C ASN A 151 -15.07 48.75 39.55
N LYS A 152 -15.93 48.79 40.60
CA LYS A 152 -17.09 47.91 40.74
C LYS A 152 -18.07 48.01 39.57
N ALA A 153 -18.23 49.20 39.00
CA ALA A 153 -19.07 49.43 37.83
C ALA A 153 -18.49 48.83 36.53
N VAL A 154 -17.16 48.64 36.46
CA VAL A 154 -16.46 48.04 35.31
C VAL A 154 -16.40 46.52 35.45
N ASP A 155 -16.16 46.02 36.67
CA ASP A 155 -16.17 44.60 37.01
C ASP A 155 -16.72 44.40 38.44
N ASN A 156 -17.85 43.70 38.53
CA ASN A 156 -18.52 43.41 39.81
C ASN A 156 -18.27 41.96 40.29
N SER A 157 -17.43 41.19 39.59
CA SER A 157 -17.18 39.79 39.96
C SER A 157 -16.35 39.65 41.24
N HIS A 158 -15.53 40.67 41.57
CA HIS A 158 -14.63 40.63 42.72
C HIS A 158 -14.53 42.01 43.43
N PRO A 159 -15.58 42.49 44.11
CA PRO A 159 -15.62 43.84 44.69
C PRO A 159 -14.46 44.12 45.67
N ASN A 160 -14.17 43.19 46.60
CA ASN A 160 -13.08 43.36 47.57
C ASN A 160 -11.69 43.49 46.92
N LEU A 161 -11.54 43.00 45.68
CA LEU A 161 -10.30 43.07 44.91
C LEU A 161 -9.95 44.52 44.55
N HIS A 162 -10.95 45.26 44.10
CA HIS A 162 -10.79 46.60 43.59
C HIS A 162 -10.55 47.61 44.71
N GLU A 163 -11.22 47.43 45.85
CA GLU A 163 -10.99 48.22 47.06
C GLU A 163 -9.54 48.06 47.52
N ARG A 164 -9.10 46.80 47.61
CA ARG A 164 -7.74 46.44 48.01
C ARG A 164 -6.70 46.98 47.04
N LEU A 165 -6.92 46.86 45.73
CA LEU A 165 -6.01 47.39 44.71
C LEU A 165 -5.80 48.90 44.83
N VAL A 166 -6.89 49.66 45.03
CA VAL A 166 -6.86 51.11 45.15
C VAL A 166 -6.16 51.55 46.44
N THR A 167 -6.48 50.89 47.56
CA THR A 167 -5.85 51.15 48.86
C THR A 167 -4.35 50.83 48.84
N LEU A 168 -3.95 49.65 48.38
CA LEU A 168 -2.55 49.23 48.31
C LEU A 168 -1.72 50.12 47.38
N SER A 169 -2.26 50.46 46.20
CA SER A 169 -1.58 51.35 45.26
C SER A 169 -1.36 52.74 45.86
N SER A 170 -2.32 53.24 46.65
CA SER A 170 -2.23 54.57 47.27
C SER A 170 -1.19 54.59 48.40
N TYR A 171 -1.23 53.58 49.28
CA TYR A 171 -0.23 53.40 50.32
C TYR A 171 1.18 53.24 49.73
N SER A 172 1.35 52.42 48.70
CA SER A 172 2.67 52.15 48.11
C SER A 172 3.22 53.38 47.37
N ALA A 173 2.37 54.13 46.67
CA ALA A 173 2.76 55.42 46.08
C ALA A 173 3.22 56.40 47.16
N GLY A 174 2.45 56.55 48.26
CA GLY A 174 2.84 57.40 49.38
C GLY A 174 4.16 56.98 50.03
N TYR A 175 4.46 55.68 50.08
CA TYR A 175 5.73 55.16 50.60
C TYR A 175 6.94 55.46 49.71
N PHE A 176 6.82 55.21 48.40
CA PHE A 176 7.95 55.44 47.48
C PHE A 176 8.16 56.90 47.13
N LEU A 177 7.10 57.72 47.14
CA LEU A 177 7.20 59.17 46.94
C LEU A 177 7.63 59.92 48.20
N ASP A 178 7.65 59.28 49.37
CA ASP A 178 8.11 59.90 50.60
C ASP A 178 9.58 60.32 50.48
N GLY A 179 9.83 61.63 50.53
CA GLY A 179 11.14 62.25 50.31
C GLY A 179 11.41 62.75 48.88
N GLU A 180 10.53 62.47 47.92
CA GLU A 180 10.64 62.91 46.52
C GLU A 180 9.87 64.22 46.26
N ASP A 181 10.32 65.03 45.29
CA ASP A 181 9.56 66.18 44.79
C ASP A 181 8.52 65.70 43.76
N TYR A 182 7.24 65.72 44.15
CA TYR A 182 6.14 65.26 43.31
C TYR A 182 5.01 66.30 43.22
N PHE A 183 4.28 66.26 42.11
CA PHE A 183 3.05 67.03 41.96
C PHE A 183 1.83 66.17 42.31
N LEU A 184 1.06 66.61 43.31
CA LEU A 184 -0.19 65.97 43.70
C LEU A 184 -1.33 66.41 42.76
N ALA A 185 -1.70 65.56 41.82
CA ALA A 185 -2.76 65.82 40.86
C ALA A 185 -4.12 65.30 41.39
N ASN A 186 -4.81 66.14 42.16
CA ASN A 186 -6.15 65.83 42.64
C ASN A 186 -7.18 65.90 41.49
N TYR A 187 -7.66 64.74 41.05
CA TYR A 187 -8.58 64.61 39.93
C TYR A 187 -9.81 65.51 40.08
N ASP A 188 -10.42 65.56 41.26
CA ASP A 188 -11.63 66.38 41.47
C ASP A 188 -11.32 67.89 41.39
N GLN A 189 -10.10 68.33 41.71
CA GLN A 189 -9.68 69.73 41.50
C GLN A 189 -9.45 70.02 40.02
N PHE A 190 -8.80 69.12 39.28
CA PHE A 190 -8.63 69.26 37.82
C PHE A 190 -9.98 69.35 37.09
N ILE A 191 -11.01 68.62 37.53
CA ILE A 191 -12.36 68.75 36.98
C ILE A 191 -13.03 70.07 37.37
N LYS A 192 -12.89 70.51 38.63
CA LYS A 192 -13.59 71.71 39.13
C LYS A 192 -12.97 73.02 38.65
N CYS A 193 -11.64 73.09 38.61
CA CYS A 193 -10.87 74.29 38.31
C CYS A 193 -9.72 73.97 37.32
N PRO A 194 -10.05 73.54 36.08
CA PRO A 194 -9.05 73.06 35.12
C PRO A 194 -7.94 74.08 34.85
N ASP A 195 -8.27 75.35 34.65
CA ASP A 195 -7.28 76.40 34.34
C ASP A 195 -6.24 76.56 35.46
N VAL A 196 -6.68 76.54 36.72
CA VAL A 196 -5.79 76.67 37.88
C VAL A 196 -4.91 75.42 38.02
N SER A 197 -5.52 74.23 37.93
CA SER A 197 -4.82 72.96 38.12
C SER A 197 -3.82 72.66 37.00
N VAL A 198 -4.20 72.90 35.73
CA VAL A 198 -3.32 72.70 34.57
C VAL A 198 -2.19 73.72 34.57
N SER A 199 -2.47 74.99 34.89
CA SER A 199 -1.42 76.02 35.02
C SER A 199 -0.42 75.67 36.11
N ALA A 200 -0.88 75.20 37.28
CA ALA A 200 -0.01 74.76 38.36
C ALA A 200 0.89 73.58 37.94
N LEU A 201 0.33 72.59 37.24
CA LEU A 201 1.09 71.45 36.71
C LEU A 201 2.10 71.89 35.64
N ALA A 202 1.69 72.75 34.71
CA ALA A 202 2.55 73.27 33.64
C ALA A 202 3.73 74.07 34.21
N ASN A 203 3.48 74.93 35.21
CA ASN A 203 4.51 75.67 35.92
C ASN A 203 5.50 74.74 36.63
N TRP A 204 5.01 73.72 37.33
CA TRP A 204 5.86 72.74 38.00
C TRP A 204 6.68 71.89 37.01
N LEU A 205 6.12 71.56 35.84
CA LEU A 205 6.80 70.88 34.74
C LEU A 205 7.68 71.81 33.88
N GLU A 206 7.73 73.12 34.17
CA GLU A 206 8.50 74.12 33.43
C GLU A 206 8.10 74.21 31.93
N VAL A 207 6.78 74.20 31.66
CA VAL A 207 6.17 74.27 30.32
C VAL A 207 5.63 75.68 30.03
N SER A 208 5.65 76.07 28.76
CA SER A 208 5.17 77.37 28.28
C SER A 208 3.63 77.49 28.29
N ASP A 209 3.14 78.69 28.59
CA ASP A 209 1.73 79.09 28.65
C ASP A 209 0.86 78.69 27.42
N PRO A 210 1.31 78.80 26.14
CA PRO A 210 0.45 78.49 24.99
C PRO A 210 -0.09 77.04 24.91
N ARG A 211 0.52 76.11 25.66
CA ARG A 211 0.05 74.72 25.75
C ARG A 211 -0.98 74.51 26.86
N VAL A 212 -1.04 75.40 27.85
CA VAL A 212 -1.99 75.34 28.97
C VAL A 212 -3.43 75.42 28.46
N ASP A 213 -3.72 76.37 27.57
CA ASP A 213 -5.06 76.53 26.97
C ASP A 213 -5.52 75.27 26.21
N ILE A 214 -4.60 74.57 25.54
CA ILE A 214 -4.89 73.34 24.81
C ILE A 214 -5.13 72.21 25.81
N ALA A 215 -4.26 72.09 26.80
CA ALA A 215 -4.34 71.07 27.85
C ALA A 215 -5.57 71.23 28.74
N CYS A 216 -6.09 72.44 28.97
CA CYS A 216 -7.36 72.64 29.68
C CYS A 216 -8.55 72.01 28.95
N ARG A 217 -8.55 72.02 27.61
CA ARG A 217 -9.69 71.55 26.79
C ARG A 217 -9.90 70.05 26.81
N VAL A 218 -8.88 69.26 27.18
CA VAL A 218 -8.99 67.80 27.24
C VAL A 218 -9.69 67.31 28.50
N ILE A 219 -9.87 68.18 29.49
CA ILE A 219 -10.56 67.87 30.73
C ILE A 219 -12.08 67.90 30.47
N GLN A 220 -12.67 66.73 30.24
CA GLN A 220 -14.09 66.61 29.98
C GLN A 220 -14.87 66.32 31.27
N ALA A 221 -15.63 67.30 31.75
CA ALA A 221 -16.47 67.15 32.96
C ALA A 221 -17.49 66.00 32.85
N GLN A 222 -17.94 65.67 31.63
CA GLN A 222 -18.90 64.61 31.33
C GLN A 222 -18.37 63.18 31.55
N LEU A 223 -17.05 62.98 31.66
CA LEU A 223 -16.44 61.68 31.97
C LEU A 223 -16.38 61.39 33.49
N ARG A 224 -16.96 62.27 34.32
CA ARG A 224 -17.13 62.04 35.76
C ARG A 224 -18.30 61.10 36.01
N HIS A 225 -18.07 59.80 35.83
CA HIS A 225 -19.17 58.83 35.82
C HIS A 225 -19.76 58.49 37.21
N LEU A 226 -19.03 58.69 38.31
CA LEU A 226 -19.51 58.36 39.67
C LEU A 226 -18.90 59.28 40.74
N VAL A 227 -19.74 59.86 41.60
CA VAL A 227 -19.34 60.56 42.83
C VAL A 227 -19.91 59.74 43.99
N ALA A 228 -19.05 59.28 44.90
CA ALA A 228 -19.53 58.52 46.04
C ALA A 228 -20.37 59.39 46.99
N SER A 229 -21.46 58.80 47.50
CA SER A 229 -22.22 59.35 48.61
C SER A 229 -21.43 59.17 49.91
N LYS A 230 -21.38 60.21 50.76
CA LYS A 230 -20.68 60.23 52.06
C LYS A 230 -21.11 59.15 53.07
N ASN A 231 -22.15 58.36 52.78
CA ASN A 231 -22.71 57.37 53.72
C ASN A 231 -22.36 55.91 53.38
N SER A 232 -21.38 55.65 52.50
CA SER A 232 -21.11 54.32 51.94
C SER A 232 -19.81 53.65 52.43
N LEU A 233 -19.07 54.28 53.35
CA LEU A 233 -17.70 53.85 53.66
C LEU A 233 -17.56 53.23 55.05
N ALA A 234 -16.62 52.30 55.18
CA ALA A 234 -15.98 52.06 56.47
C ALA A 234 -15.22 53.33 56.86
N HIS A 235 -15.41 53.81 58.09
CA HIS A 235 -14.80 55.03 58.64
C HIS A 235 -13.27 55.11 58.39
N GLU A 236 -12.61 53.95 58.34
CA GLU A 236 -11.18 53.81 58.06
C GLU A 236 -10.79 54.28 56.64
N LEU A 237 -11.61 54.03 55.62
CA LEU A 237 -11.33 54.47 54.25
C LEU A 237 -11.49 55.99 54.07
N GLU A 238 -12.38 56.62 54.82
CA GLU A 238 -12.56 58.08 54.80
C GLU A 238 -11.31 58.78 55.32
N ALA A 239 -10.77 58.31 56.45
CA ALA A 239 -9.54 58.85 57.02
C ALA A 239 -8.35 58.75 56.06
N ILE A 240 -8.20 57.60 55.37
CA ILE A 240 -7.12 57.42 54.39
C ILE A 240 -7.35 58.31 53.16
N SER A 241 -8.59 58.41 52.68
CA SER A 241 -8.95 59.28 51.54
C SER A 241 -8.61 60.74 51.84
N GLU A 242 -8.87 61.22 53.06
CA GLU A 242 -8.52 62.57 53.48
C GLU A 242 -6.99 62.79 53.52
N LEU A 243 -6.23 61.83 54.05
CA LEU A 243 -4.76 61.91 54.04
C LEU A 243 -4.22 61.93 52.61
N LEU A 244 -4.75 61.08 51.73
CA LEU A 244 -4.36 60.98 50.32
C LEU A 244 -4.63 62.27 49.56
N LEU A 245 -5.86 62.80 49.63
CA LEU A 245 -6.28 64.00 48.88
C LEU A 245 -5.52 65.27 49.28
N ASN A 246 -4.95 65.28 50.49
CA ASN A 246 -4.15 66.38 51.03
C ASN A 246 -2.64 66.14 50.94
N GLY A 247 -2.18 65.05 50.32
CA GLY A 247 -0.75 64.73 50.20
C GLY A 247 -0.06 64.42 51.53
N LYS A 248 -0.82 63.97 52.53
CA LYS A 248 -0.32 63.64 53.88
C LYS A 248 -0.14 62.14 54.11
N LEU A 249 -0.38 61.31 53.10
CA LEU A 249 -0.14 59.88 53.17
C LEU A 249 1.36 59.62 53.01
N THR A 250 2.02 59.21 54.09
CA THR A 250 3.50 59.07 54.18
C THR A 250 3.96 57.61 54.28
N ALA A 251 5.28 57.40 54.24
CA ALA A 251 5.90 56.10 54.46
C ALA A 251 5.53 55.45 55.82
N ASN A 252 5.33 56.24 56.88
CA ASN A 252 4.93 55.69 58.18
C ASN A 252 3.57 55.00 58.12
N HIS A 253 2.59 55.62 57.48
CA HIS A 253 1.25 55.04 57.34
C HIS A 253 1.30 53.69 56.60
N TYR A 254 2.12 53.61 55.56
CA TYR A 254 2.39 52.37 54.84
C TYR A 254 3.02 51.29 55.73
N LEU A 255 4.06 51.64 56.49
CA LEU A 255 4.77 50.69 57.35
C LEU A 255 3.88 50.21 58.50
N GLU A 256 3.03 51.08 59.04
CA GLU A 256 2.03 50.70 60.05
C GLU A 256 0.97 49.76 59.48
N PHE A 257 0.45 50.05 58.29
CA PHE A 257 -0.47 49.17 57.59
C PHE A 257 0.17 47.79 57.32
N ARG A 258 1.41 47.77 56.85
CA ARG A 258 2.18 46.54 56.63
C ARG A 258 2.37 45.75 57.94
N ARG A 259 2.73 46.42 59.03
CA ARG A 259 2.88 45.81 60.36
C ARG A 259 1.56 45.26 60.89
N TYR A 260 0.45 45.97 60.67
CA TYR A 260 -0.88 45.49 61.04
C TYR A 260 -1.22 44.20 60.30
N LEU A 261 -1.05 44.15 58.98
CA LEU A 261 -1.28 42.94 58.20
C LEU A 261 -0.37 41.77 58.61
N PHE A 262 0.88 42.06 58.96
CA PHE A 262 1.81 41.06 59.48
C PHE A 262 1.36 40.52 60.84
N ALA A 263 1.06 41.40 61.79
CA ALA A 263 0.68 41.03 63.16
C ALA A 263 -0.62 40.21 63.22
N HIS A 264 -1.53 40.41 62.28
CA HIS A 264 -2.79 39.66 62.17
C HIS A 264 -2.67 38.43 61.27
N GLY A 265 -1.46 38.04 60.88
CA GLY A 265 -1.20 36.79 60.14
C GLY A 265 -1.62 36.81 58.67
N PHE A 266 -2.12 37.93 58.13
CA PHE A 266 -2.49 38.01 56.72
C PHE A 266 -1.28 37.75 55.83
N ILE A 267 -0.15 38.42 56.08
CA ILE A 267 1.08 38.20 55.28
C ILE A 267 1.60 36.76 55.43
N GLY A 268 1.50 36.16 56.63
CA GLY A 268 1.94 34.78 56.88
C GLY A 268 1.11 33.74 56.13
N LEU A 269 -0.22 33.81 56.21
CA LEU A 269 -1.14 32.91 55.48
C LEU A 269 -0.92 32.95 53.97
N LEU A 270 -0.56 34.13 53.45
CA LEU A 270 -0.30 34.33 52.03
C LEU A 270 1.04 33.72 51.60
N GLN A 271 2.06 33.77 52.46
CA GLN A 271 3.32 33.05 52.26
C GLN A 271 3.12 31.53 52.28
N GLU A 272 2.35 31.00 53.23
CA GLU A 272 2.00 29.58 53.30
C GLU A 272 1.28 29.11 52.03
N ARG A 273 0.27 29.87 51.58
CA ARG A 273 -0.43 29.57 50.32
C ARG A 273 0.53 29.54 49.13
N ARG A 274 1.54 30.43 49.10
CA ARG A 274 2.56 30.45 48.05
C ARG A 274 3.42 29.20 48.07
N HIS A 275 3.85 28.77 49.25
CA HIS A 275 4.60 27.51 49.41
C HIS A 275 3.78 26.32 48.89
N VAL A 276 2.51 26.21 49.29
CA VAL A 276 1.62 25.15 48.81
C VAL A 276 1.45 25.20 47.29
N ILE A 277 1.27 26.38 46.70
CA ILE A 277 1.16 26.52 45.23
C ILE A 277 2.48 26.13 44.54
N ALA A 278 3.63 26.50 45.11
CA ALA A 278 4.94 26.12 44.58
C ALA A 278 5.13 24.60 44.63
N ASP A 279 4.80 23.96 45.76
CA ASP A 279 4.86 22.51 45.92
C ASP A 279 3.95 21.79 44.93
N LEU A 280 2.72 22.29 44.74
CA LEU A 280 1.78 21.77 43.74
C LEU A 280 2.33 21.91 42.32
N ARG A 281 2.97 23.04 41.98
CA ARG A 281 3.60 23.23 40.66
C ARG A 281 4.75 22.25 40.44
N CYS A 282 5.60 22.04 41.44
CA CYS A 282 6.66 21.03 41.39
C CYS A 282 6.10 19.63 41.21
N ALA A 283 5.02 19.29 41.93
CA ALA A 283 4.36 17.99 41.81
C ALA A 283 3.73 17.78 40.41
N VAL A 284 3.14 18.83 39.82
CA VAL A 284 2.63 18.77 38.44
C VAL A 284 3.77 18.56 37.45
N ALA A 285 4.86 19.32 37.56
CA ALA A 285 6.02 19.16 36.68
C ALA A 285 6.61 17.74 36.73
N ALA A 286 6.73 17.16 37.93
CA ALA A 286 7.18 15.78 38.10
C ALA A 286 6.22 14.77 37.44
N LYS A 287 4.90 15.01 37.51
CA LYS A 287 3.92 14.16 36.82
C LYS A 287 4.01 14.28 35.30
N ASP A 288 4.24 15.49 34.78
CA ASP A 288 4.40 15.71 33.33
C ASP A 288 5.64 14.98 32.77
N GLU A 289 6.74 14.97 33.54
CA GLU A 289 7.93 14.20 33.21
C GLU A 289 7.64 12.68 33.19
N TYR A 290 6.92 12.18 34.21
CA TYR A 290 6.50 10.78 34.26
C TYR A 290 5.59 10.38 33.09
N ILE A 291 4.61 11.23 32.73
CA ILE A 291 3.72 11.01 31.58
C ILE A 291 4.54 10.98 30.29
N SER A 292 5.52 11.87 30.13
CA SER A 292 6.41 11.90 28.97
C SER A 292 7.21 10.60 28.85
N GLY A 293 7.71 10.06 29.97
CA GLY A 293 8.38 8.75 29.99
C GLY A 293 7.46 7.58 29.60
N LEU A 294 6.21 7.60 30.07
CA LEU A 294 5.21 6.60 29.67
C LEU A 294 4.89 6.68 28.17
N LEU A 295 4.71 7.88 27.62
CA LEU A 295 4.48 8.08 26.19
C LEU A 295 5.64 7.54 25.35
N GLY A 296 6.89 7.79 25.76
CA GLY A 296 8.06 7.20 25.11
C GLY A 296 8.06 5.67 25.14
N THR A 297 7.66 5.08 26.26
CA THR A 297 7.55 3.61 26.39
C THR A 297 6.45 3.04 25.48
N VAL A 298 5.31 3.72 25.36
CA VAL A 298 4.23 3.33 24.44
C VAL A 298 4.70 3.38 23.00
N ALA A 299 5.38 4.47 22.60
CA ALA A 299 5.93 4.60 21.24
C ALA A 299 6.91 3.47 20.87
N LEU A 300 7.79 3.08 21.80
CA LEU A 300 8.70 1.94 21.60
C LEU A 300 7.95 0.61 21.46
N LYS A 301 6.88 0.42 22.23
CA LYS A 301 6.04 -0.78 22.12
C LYS A 301 5.29 -0.82 20.79
N ASP A 302 4.75 0.30 20.33
CA ASP A 302 4.04 0.40 19.06
C ASP A 302 4.98 0.09 17.88
N GLN A 303 6.22 0.58 17.92
CA GLN A 303 7.23 0.20 16.94
C GLN A 303 7.51 -1.31 16.94
N ALA A 304 7.67 -1.92 18.13
CA ALA A 304 7.89 -3.35 18.25
C ALA A 304 6.67 -4.19 17.83
N VAL A 305 5.45 -3.65 17.90
CA VAL A 305 4.24 -4.30 17.35
C VAL A 305 4.26 -4.21 15.83
N ALA A 306 4.54 -3.04 15.25
CA ALA A 306 4.63 -2.87 13.80
C ALA A 306 5.70 -3.79 13.17
N GLU A 307 6.86 -3.96 13.82
CA GLU A 307 7.88 -4.92 13.38
C GLU A 307 7.38 -6.36 13.39
N ARG A 308 6.62 -6.75 14.41
CA ARG A 308 6.00 -8.10 14.49
C ARG A 308 4.94 -8.28 13.42
N ASP A 309 4.13 -7.27 13.12
CA ASP A 309 3.11 -7.35 12.07
C ASP A 309 3.74 -7.56 10.69
N ILE A 310 4.86 -6.92 10.41
CA ILE A 310 5.64 -7.15 9.18
C ILE A 310 6.16 -8.60 9.13
N GLN A 311 6.68 -9.13 10.24
CA GLN A 311 7.13 -10.52 10.32
C GLN A 311 5.99 -11.52 10.11
N ILE A 312 4.83 -11.28 10.73
CA ILE A 312 3.63 -12.11 10.57
C ILE A 312 3.18 -12.09 9.11
N ALA A 313 3.16 -10.94 8.45
CA ALA A 313 2.82 -10.83 7.03
C ALA A 313 3.78 -11.65 6.15
N SER A 314 5.09 -11.58 6.41
CA SER A 314 6.09 -12.38 5.68
C SER A 314 5.92 -13.88 5.88
N LEU A 315 5.66 -14.33 7.12
CA LEU A 315 5.41 -15.73 7.42
C LEU A 315 4.13 -16.23 6.75
N ASN A 316 3.06 -15.42 6.75
CA ASN A 316 1.81 -15.77 6.08
C ASN A 316 2.01 -15.94 4.57
N GLN A 317 2.80 -15.07 3.93
CA GLN A 317 3.16 -15.21 2.52
C GLN A 317 3.91 -16.52 2.24
N ALA A 318 4.89 -16.88 3.07
CA ALA A 318 5.60 -18.14 2.94
C ALA A 318 4.68 -19.36 3.11
N VAL A 319 3.71 -19.29 4.02
CA VAL A 319 2.70 -20.35 4.19
C VAL A 319 1.82 -20.49 2.94
N VAL A 320 1.41 -19.39 2.30
CA VAL A 320 0.64 -19.41 1.05
C VAL A 320 1.45 -20.07 -0.08
N GLU A 321 2.73 -19.73 -0.22
CA GLU A 321 3.61 -20.32 -1.23
C GLU A 321 3.80 -21.83 -1.02
N LEU A 322 4.03 -22.26 0.21
CA LEU A 322 4.13 -23.68 0.56
C LEU A 322 2.82 -24.43 0.27
N HIS A 323 1.66 -23.84 0.58
CA HIS A 323 0.37 -24.44 0.22
C HIS A 323 0.21 -24.59 -1.29
N GLY A 324 0.64 -23.60 -2.08
CA GLY A 324 0.68 -23.69 -3.53
C GLY A 324 1.56 -24.83 -4.04
N GLN A 325 2.75 -25.00 -3.47
CA GLN A 325 3.66 -26.11 -3.81
C GLN A 325 3.05 -27.48 -3.47
N VAL A 326 2.43 -27.62 -2.30
CA VAL A 326 1.71 -28.85 -1.91
C VAL A 326 0.57 -29.14 -2.88
N GLY A 327 -0.20 -28.13 -3.29
CA GLY A 327 -1.24 -28.26 -4.30
C GLY A 327 -0.71 -28.82 -5.63
N ASN A 328 0.40 -28.27 -6.13
CA ASN A 328 1.05 -28.74 -7.36
C ASN A 328 1.56 -30.18 -7.23
N LEU A 329 2.19 -30.53 -6.10
CA LEU A 329 2.65 -31.89 -5.85
C LEU A 329 1.48 -32.89 -5.82
N ASN A 330 0.37 -32.52 -5.18
CA ASN A 330 -0.83 -33.36 -5.14
C ASN A 330 -1.44 -33.57 -6.54
N GLN A 331 -1.42 -32.55 -7.41
CA GLN A 331 -1.84 -32.71 -8.80
C GLN A 331 -0.96 -33.73 -9.54
N VAL A 332 0.36 -33.62 -9.42
CA VAL A 332 1.31 -34.56 -10.05
C VAL A 332 1.11 -35.99 -9.55
N VAL A 333 0.85 -36.17 -8.25
CA VAL A 333 0.53 -37.49 -7.68
C VAL A 333 -0.76 -38.04 -8.31
N THR A 334 -1.81 -37.22 -8.40
CA THR A 334 -3.10 -37.62 -9.00
C THR A 334 -2.94 -38.02 -10.48
N GLU A 335 -2.12 -37.29 -11.25
CA GLU A 335 -1.80 -37.62 -12.64
C GLU A 335 -1.04 -38.95 -12.76
N ARG A 336 -0.05 -39.19 -11.88
CA ARG A 336 0.70 -40.44 -11.83
C ARG A 336 -0.18 -41.62 -11.44
N ASP A 337 -1.08 -41.45 -10.49
CA ASP A 337 -2.05 -42.49 -10.10
C ASP A 337 -2.96 -42.86 -11.28
N GLY A 338 -3.43 -41.87 -12.05
CA GLY A 338 -4.17 -42.11 -13.29
C GLY A 338 -3.36 -42.89 -14.34
N GLN A 339 -2.07 -42.58 -14.50
CA GLN A 339 -1.17 -43.33 -15.39
C GLN A 339 -0.97 -44.77 -14.92
N ILE A 340 -0.81 -45.01 -13.61
CA ILE A 340 -0.68 -46.35 -13.04
C ILE A 340 -1.93 -47.17 -13.31
N VAL A 341 -3.13 -46.61 -13.13
CA VAL A 341 -4.39 -47.29 -13.46
C VAL A 341 -4.44 -47.67 -14.95
N ASN A 342 -4.05 -46.76 -15.85
CA ASN A 342 -3.99 -47.03 -17.29
C ASN A 342 -2.98 -48.13 -17.64
N LEU A 343 -1.81 -48.14 -17.02
CA LEU A 343 -0.81 -49.20 -17.24
C LEU A 343 -1.31 -50.55 -16.71
N ASN A 344 -1.93 -50.58 -15.54
CA ASN A 344 -2.48 -51.80 -14.95
C ASN A 344 -3.61 -52.39 -15.81
N THR A 345 -4.50 -51.57 -16.35
CA THR A 345 -5.54 -52.05 -17.29
C THR A 345 -4.93 -52.62 -18.58
N ALA A 346 -3.91 -51.98 -19.15
CA ALA A 346 -3.21 -52.49 -20.32
C ALA A 346 -2.50 -53.83 -20.06
N ILE A 347 -1.88 -53.99 -18.89
CA ILE A 347 -1.29 -55.26 -18.44
C ILE A 347 -2.38 -56.33 -18.34
N SER A 348 -3.52 -56.03 -17.72
CA SER A 348 -4.63 -56.96 -17.60
C SER A 348 -5.16 -57.43 -18.96
N VAL A 349 -5.29 -56.52 -19.93
CA VAL A 349 -5.70 -56.87 -21.31
C VAL A 349 -4.67 -57.79 -21.97
N ARG A 350 -3.37 -57.47 -21.87
CA ARG A 350 -2.30 -58.31 -22.42
C ARG A 350 -2.25 -59.69 -21.78
N ASN A 351 -2.44 -59.79 -20.46
CA ASN A 351 -2.52 -61.07 -19.78
C ASN A 351 -3.70 -61.92 -20.29
N GLY A 352 -4.85 -61.30 -20.56
CA GLY A 352 -5.97 -61.97 -21.22
C GLY A 352 -5.62 -62.47 -22.63
N GLN A 353 -4.95 -61.65 -23.43
CA GLN A 353 -4.48 -62.05 -24.77
C GLN A 353 -3.48 -63.21 -24.73
N ILE A 354 -2.52 -63.18 -23.79
CA ILE A 354 -1.56 -64.26 -23.58
C ILE A 354 -2.29 -65.56 -23.20
N ALA A 355 -3.28 -65.49 -22.31
CA ALA A 355 -4.09 -66.65 -21.95
C ALA A 355 -4.83 -67.24 -23.17
N SER A 356 -5.44 -66.40 -24.01
CA SER A 356 -6.09 -66.86 -25.25
C SER A 356 -5.10 -67.48 -26.25
N LEU A 357 -3.92 -66.88 -26.42
CA LEU A 357 -2.88 -67.44 -27.29
C LEU A 357 -2.37 -68.79 -26.75
N ASN A 358 -2.16 -68.91 -25.45
CA ASN A 358 -1.76 -70.18 -24.83
C ASN A 358 -2.83 -71.26 -25.04
N GLN A 359 -4.12 -70.92 -24.94
CA GLN A 359 -5.21 -71.86 -25.23
C GLN A 359 -5.20 -72.33 -26.69
N ALA A 360 -5.01 -71.41 -27.65
CA ALA A 360 -4.90 -71.77 -29.06
C ALA A 360 -3.69 -72.68 -29.35
N VAL A 361 -2.57 -72.45 -28.66
CA VAL A 361 -1.39 -73.33 -28.76
C VAL A 361 -1.71 -74.73 -28.26
N VAL A 362 -2.42 -74.88 -27.13
CA VAL A 362 -2.86 -76.19 -26.62
C VAL A 362 -3.77 -76.91 -27.60
N GLU A 363 -4.74 -76.20 -28.20
CA GLU A 363 -5.63 -76.77 -29.23
C GLU A 363 -4.87 -77.24 -30.46
N LEU A 364 -3.93 -76.44 -30.96
CA LEU A 364 -3.06 -76.81 -32.08
C LEU A 364 -2.19 -78.04 -31.74
N HIS A 365 -1.65 -78.14 -30.52
CA HIS A 365 -0.92 -79.34 -30.09
C HIS A 365 -1.83 -80.57 -30.12
N GLY A 366 -3.06 -80.49 -29.60
CA GLY A 366 -4.03 -81.59 -29.69
C GLY A 366 -4.38 -81.98 -31.14
N GLN A 367 -4.44 -81.02 -32.06
CA GLN A 367 -4.62 -81.31 -33.49
C GLN A 367 -3.41 -82.03 -34.08
N VAL A 368 -2.19 -81.61 -33.73
CA VAL A 368 -0.95 -82.28 -34.15
C VAL A 368 -0.90 -83.71 -33.63
N ASP A 369 -1.27 -83.94 -32.37
CA ASP A 369 -1.31 -85.29 -31.79
C ASP A 369 -2.31 -86.20 -32.53
N ASN A 370 -3.52 -85.69 -32.83
CA ASN A 370 -4.49 -86.41 -33.65
C ASN A 370 -3.95 -86.72 -35.06
N LEU A 371 -3.33 -85.75 -35.73
CA LEU A 371 -2.73 -85.96 -37.04
C LEU A 371 -1.62 -87.01 -36.99
N ASN A 372 -0.78 -86.98 -35.96
CA ASN A 372 0.27 -87.98 -35.74
C ASN A 372 -0.33 -89.37 -35.52
N GLN A 373 -1.43 -89.51 -34.77
CA GLN A 373 -2.12 -90.79 -34.61
C GLN A 373 -2.63 -91.32 -35.95
N VAL A 374 -3.25 -90.47 -36.77
CA VAL A 374 -3.74 -90.85 -38.12
C VAL A 374 -2.59 -91.27 -39.04
N VAL A 375 -1.44 -90.56 -39.00
CA VAL A 375 -0.24 -90.95 -39.74
C VAL A 375 0.25 -92.31 -39.26
N THR A 376 0.31 -92.54 -37.95
CA THR A 376 0.73 -93.82 -37.36
C THR A 376 -0.19 -94.97 -37.79
N GLU A 377 -1.52 -94.74 -37.83
CA GLU A 377 -2.50 -95.72 -38.31
C GLU A 377 -2.31 -95.99 -39.81
N ARG A 378 -2.11 -94.95 -40.61
CA ARG A 378 -1.80 -95.10 -42.04
C ARG A 378 -0.48 -95.82 -42.29
N ASP A 379 0.54 -95.56 -41.49
CA ASP A 379 1.82 -96.27 -41.57
C ASP A 379 1.63 -97.75 -41.22
N GLY A 380 0.78 -98.06 -40.24
CA GLY A 380 0.34 -99.44 -39.96
C GLY A 380 -0.39 -100.08 -41.15
N GLN A 381 -1.32 -99.37 -41.78
CA GLN A 381 -2.00 -99.84 -43.00
C GLN A 381 -1.02 -100.06 -44.16
N ILE A 382 -0.06 -99.14 -44.36
CA ILE A 382 1.01 -99.27 -45.36
C ILE A 382 1.89 -100.48 -45.05
N ALA A 383 2.22 -100.73 -43.78
CA ALA A 383 2.99 -101.92 -43.39
C ALA A 383 2.22 -103.22 -43.72
N ILE A 384 0.91 -103.26 -43.44
CA ILE A 384 0.05 -104.39 -43.82
C ILE A 384 -0.02 -104.54 -45.35
N LEU A 385 -0.21 -103.43 -46.09
CA LEU A 385 -0.22 -103.44 -47.55
C LEU A 385 1.13 -103.90 -48.11
N ASN A 386 2.25 -103.46 -47.53
CA ASN A 386 3.60 -103.86 -47.93
C ASN A 386 3.84 -105.34 -47.62
N GLN A 387 3.33 -105.86 -46.49
CA GLN A 387 3.37 -107.29 -46.21
C GLN A 387 2.53 -108.08 -47.21
N ALA A 388 1.37 -107.56 -47.62
CA ALA A 388 0.57 -108.15 -48.69
C ALA A 388 1.29 -108.09 -50.05
N VAL A 389 1.98 -106.98 -50.37
CA VAL A 389 2.84 -106.86 -51.56
C VAL A 389 4.02 -107.82 -51.48
N LEU A 390 4.62 -108.07 -50.32
CA LEU A 390 5.66 -109.08 -50.12
C LEU A 390 5.10 -110.51 -50.30
N VAL A 391 3.87 -110.78 -49.86
CA VAL A 391 3.16 -112.04 -50.14
C VAL A 391 2.87 -112.18 -51.64
N TYR A 392 2.52 -111.09 -52.34
CA TYR A 392 2.38 -111.06 -53.80
C TYR A 392 3.73 -111.21 -54.53
N GLN A 393 4.81 -110.65 -53.99
CA GLN A 393 6.18 -110.73 -54.56
C GLN A 393 6.88 -112.07 -54.29
N ASN A 394 6.40 -112.85 -53.32
CA ASN A 394 6.81 -114.24 -53.06
C ASN A 394 5.87 -115.29 -53.65
N SER A 395 4.83 -114.86 -54.39
CA SER A 395 4.04 -115.74 -55.25
C SER A 395 4.74 -115.92 -56.60
N THR A 396 4.64 -117.13 -57.18
CA THR A 396 5.57 -117.75 -58.13
C THR A 396 5.67 -117.11 -59.53
N SER A 397 5.16 -115.90 -59.75
CA SER A 397 5.01 -115.28 -61.09
C SER A 397 5.66 -113.88 -61.28
N TRP A 398 6.34 -113.29 -60.29
CA TRP A 398 6.98 -111.95 -60.41
C TRP A 398 8.50 -111.94 -60.71
N ARG A 399 9.10 -113.08 -61.08
CA ARG A 399 10.56 -113.24 -61.27
C ARG A 399 11.14 -113.00 -62.68
N VAL A 400 10.44 -112.40 -63.66
CA VAL A 400 10.90 -112.42 -65.08
C VAL A 400 11.04 -111.07 -65.81
N THR A 401 10.70 -109.90 -65.26
CA THR A 401 10.72 -108.63 -66.05
C THR A 401 11.61 -107.52 -65.49
N ARG A 402 12.69 -107.91 -64.80
CA ARG A 402 13.53 -107.01 -63.99
C ARG A 402 14.62 -106.16 -64.69
N PRO A 403 15.00 -106.26 -65.98
CA PRO A 403 16.13 -105.46 -66.46
C PRO A 403 15.86 -104.43 -67.57
N LEU A 404 14.69 -103.78 -67.67
CA LEU A 404 14.51 -102.61 -68.56
C LEU A 404 13.47 -101.61 -68.04
N ARG A 405 13.86 -100.73 -67.11
CA ARG A 405 13.43 -99.31 -67.05
C ARG A 405 14.18 -98.61 -65.92
N ILE A 406 15.44 -98.30 -66.22
CA ILE A 406 16.17 -97.16 -65.69
C ILE A 406 16.13 -96.10 -66.80
N ILE A 407 16.05 -94.84 -66.40
CA ILE A 407 16.07 -93.57 -67.17
C ILE A 407 14.73 -92.84 -67.07
N GLY A 408 14.76 -91.77 -66.27
CA GLY A 408 13.65 -90.85 -66.04
C GLY A 408 13.85 -89.95 -64.82
N ASP A 409 14.84 -90.22 -63.98
CA ASP A 409 15.24 -89.41 -62.81
C ASP A 409 16.07 -88.16 -63.17
N GLN A 410 15.79 -87.54 -64.32
CA GLN A 410 16.49 -86.35 -64.82
C GLN A 410 15.56 -85.15 -65.07
N ILE A 411 14.62 -84.89 -64.17
CA ILE A 411 14.01 -83.55 -64.03
C ILE A 411 14.02 -83.16 -62.55
N LYS A 412 15.21 -83.13 -61.96
CA LYS A 412 15.45 -82.58 -60.61
C LYS A 412 16.19 -81.25 -60.61
N ARG A 413 16.44 -80.60 -61.75
CA ARG A 413 17.29 -79.39 -61.78
C ARG A 413 16.98 -78.42 -62.91
N ILE A 414 15.83 -77.75 -62.92
CA ILE A 414 15.71 -76.46 -63.60
C ILE A 414 14.78 -75.55 -62.77
N ASN A 415 15.29 -74.38 -62.38
CA ASN A 415 14.65 -73.28 -61.66
C ASN A 415 14.64 -73.33 -60.12
N HIS A 416 15.81 -73.63 -59.55
CA HIS A 416 16.27 -72.85 -58.42
C HIS A 416 16.81 -71.51 -58.97
N ALA A 417 15.99 -70.46 -59.02
CA ALA A 417 16.50 -69.08 -59.13
C ALA A 417 15.42 -68.02 -58.88
N LEU A 418 15.87 -66.98 -58.18
CA LEU A 418 15.38 -65.60 -58.10
C LEU A 418 14.38 -65.29 -56.97
N ALA A 419 14.63 -64.32 -56.09
CA ALA A 419 15.83 -63.54 -55.83
C ALA A 419 15.61 -62.80 -54.50
N GLU A 420 16.42 -63.12 -53.49
CA GLU A 420 17.25 -62.08 -52.90
C GLU A 420 18.68 -62.45 -53.31
N THR A 421 19.15 -61.81 -54.38
CA THR A 421 20.49 -62.04 -54.91
C THR A 421 21.53 -61.45 -53.96
N LYS A 422 22.76 -61.99 -54.02
CA LYS A 422 23.98 -61.34 -53.49
C LYS A 422 24.16 -59.89 -53.98
N ALA A 423 23.38 -59.42 -54.97
CA ALA A 423 23.27 -58.02 -55.35
C ALA A 423 22.70 -57.15 -54.22
N SER A 424 21.66 -57.56 -53.50
CA SER A 424 21.01 -56.74 -52.44
C SER A 424 21.97 -56.38 -51.28
N ARG A 425 22.96 -57.24 -50.99
CA ARG A 425 24.00 -56.95 -49.99
C ARG A 425 25.12 -56.03 -50.51
N ARG A 426 25.36 -55.94 -51.82
CA ARG A 426 26.23 -54.89 -52.41
C ARG A 426 25.52 -53.53 -52.48
N PHE A 427 24.19 -53.50 -52.55
CA PHE A 427 23.40 -52.26 -52.63
C PHE A 427 23.32 -51.45 -51.33
N ALA A 428 23.49 -52.08 -50.17
CA ALA A 428 23.59 -51.35 -48.90
C ALA A 428 24.91 -50.56 -48.74
N GLN A 429 25.90 -50.80 -49.61
CA GLN A 429 27.23 -50.15 -49.55
C GLN A 429 27.56 -49.28 -50.77
N GLY A 430 26.67 -49.19 -51.78
CA GLY A 430 26.84 -48.36 -52.98
C GLY A 430 26.13 -46.99 -52.90
N PRO A 431 26.25 -46.12 -53.94
CA PRO A 431 25.68 -44.77 -53.95
C PRO A 431 24.17 -44.71 -54.23
N LEU A 432 23.54 -45.84 -54.58
CA LEU A 432 22.11 -45.91 -54.89
C LEU A 432 21.27 -46.03 -53.60
N ARG A 433 20.21 -45.24 -53.46
CA ARG A 433 19.21 -45.31 -52.38
C ARG A 433 17.81 -45.39 -52.96
N PHE A 434 16.92 -46.18 -52.35
CA PHE A 434 15.53 -46.30 -52.80
C PHE A 434 14.60 -46.67 -51.65
N HIS A 435 13.31 -46.38 -51.83
CA HIS A 435 12.22 -46.84 -50.97
C HIS A 435 10.96 -47.07 -51.80
N ILE A 436 10.17 -48.07 -51.43
CA ILE A 436 8.89 -48.40 -52.09
C ILE A 436 7.76 -48.05 -51.14
N ASP A 437 6.97 -47.04 -51.48
CA ASP A 437 5.83 -46.62 -50.65
C ASP A 437 4.65 -47.60 -50.83
N LYS A 438 4.41 -48.04 -52.07
CA LYS A 438 3.36 -49.01 -52.41
C LYS A 438 3.80 -49.95 -53.54
N PRO A 439 3.44 -51.24 -53.49
CA PRO A 439 2.74 -51.90 -52.39
C PRO A 439 3.67 -52.25 -51.21
N ILE A 440 3.15 -52.14 -49.98
CA ILE A 440 3.90 -52.35 -48.73
C ILE A 440 4.15 -53.85 -48.46
N TRP A 441 3.16 -54.70 -48.77
CA TRP A 441 3.23 -56.14 -48.51
C TRP A 441 3.80 -56.93 -49.70
N ILE A 442 4.41 -58.10 -49.44
CA ILE A 442 4.97 -58.99 -50.47
C ILE A 442 3.87 -59.72 -51.24
N VAL A 443 2.68 -59.89 -50.66
CA VAL A 443 1.48 -60.43 -51.32
C VAL A 443 0.38 -59.37 -51.24
N ASN A 444 -0.21 -59.00 -52.38
CA ASN A 444 -1.30 -58.00 -52.41
C ASN A 444 -2.51 -58.55 -53.18
N ILE A 445 -3.70 -58.44 -52.57
CA ILE A 445 -4.97 -58.69 -53.24
C ILE A 445 -5.45 -57.37 -53.85
N VAL A 446 -5.61 -57.34 -55.17
CA VAL A 446 -5.91 -56.11 -55.92
C VAL A 446 -7.23 -56.28 -56.68
N LYS A 447 -8.14 -55.31 -56.58
CA LYS A 447 -9.47 -55.41 -57.21
C LYS A 447 -9.42 -55.19 -58.73
N ASP A 448 -8.91 -54.05 -59.19
CA ASP A 448 -8.90 -53.70 -60.63
C ASP A 448 -7.58 -53.06 -61.13
N SER A 449 -6.88 -52.29 -60.30
CA SER A 449 -5.58 -51.71 -60.63
C SER A 449 -4.65 -51.64 -59.41
N CYS A 450 -3.34 -51.77 -59.65
CA CYS A 450 -2.30 -51.74 -58.63
C CYS A 450 -1.47 -50.45 -58.78
N LEU A 451 -1.44 -49.61 -57.74
CA LEU A 451 -0.52 -48.48 -57.67
C LEU A 451 0.84 -48.97 -57.16
N VAL A 452 1.86 -48.76 -57.98
CA VAL A 452 3.26 -48.94 -57.60
C VAL A 452 3.87 -47.56 -57.50
N SER A 453 4.37 -47.19 -56.32
CA SER A 453 5.00 -45.90 -56.08
C SER A 453 6.16 -46.00 -55.11
N GLY A 454 7.13 -45.12 -55.27
CA GLY A 454 8.34 -45.09 -54.46
C GLY A 454 9.28 -43.99 -54.92
N TRP A 455 10.52 -44.03 -54.47
CA TRP A 455 11.60 -43.19 -54.97
C TRP A 455 12.89 -43.99 -55.07
N ALA A 456 13.75 -43.59 -56.02
CA ALA A 456 15.07 -44.17 -56.20
C ALA A 456 16.03 -43.09 -56.72
N VAL A 457 17.17 -42.91 -56.06
CA VAL A 457 18.15 -41.85 -56.34
C VAL A 457 19.57 -42.41 -56.34
N ASN A 458 20.43 -41.83 -57.17
CA ASN A 458 21.86 -42.07 -57.14
C ASN A 458 22.54 -40.84 -56.51
N LEU A 459 23.09 -41.04 -55.31
CA LEU A 459 23.71 -39.95 -54.54
C LEU A 459 25.04 -39.49 -55.12
N GLU A 460 25.76 -40.33 -55.88
CA GLU A 460 27.04 -39.96 -56.51
C GLU A 460 26.82 -39.12 -57.78
N ALA A 461 25.78 -39.44 -58.54
CA ALA A 461 25.42 -38.69 -59.76
C ALA A 461 24.48 -37.50 -59.52
N GLY A 462 23.95 -37.34 -58.30
CA GLY A 462 22.99 -36.28 -57.98
C GLY A 462 21.68 -36.35 -58.79
N SER A 463 21.24 -37.55 -59.19
CA SER A 463 20.10 -37.71 -60.09
C SER A 463 19.10 -38.78 -59.63
N ALA A 464 17.86 -38.71 -60.13
CA ALA A 464 16.90 -39.81 -59.99
C ALA A 464 17.41 -41.06 -60.74
N ALA A 465 17.23 -42.23 -60.14
CA ALA A 465 17.59 -43.50 -60.76
C ALA A 465 16.43 -44.02 -61.62
N LYS A 466 16.75 -44.59 -62.80
CA LYS A 466 15.71 -45.13 -63.69
C LYS A 466 15.10 -46.39 -63.10
N VAL A 467 13.77 -46.42 -63.00
CA VAL A 467 13.00 -47.55 -62.48
C VAL A 467 12.14 -48.14 -63.59
N ARG A 468 11.97 -49.46 -63.57
CA ARG A 468 11.00 -50.17 -64.42
C ARG A 468 10.31 -51.28 -63.63
N ILE A 469 9.11 -51.64 -64.07
CA ILE A 469 8.30 -52.67 -63.43
C ILE A 469 8.04 -53.78 -64.44
N VAL A 470 8.31 -55.02 -64.04
CA VAL A 470 8.16 -56.21 -64.89
C VAL A 470 7.07 -57.09 -64.31
N ILE A 471 6.03 -57.40 -65.09
CA ILE A 471 4.96 -58.31 -64.71
C ILE A 471 4.84 -59.40 -65.77
N GLY A 472 5.16 -60.64 -65.40
CA GLY A 472 5.29 -61.73 -66.38
C GLY A 472 6.38 -61.40 -67.43
N LYS A 473 5.97 -61.19 -68.70
CA LYS A 473 6.85 -60.74 -69.80
C LYS A 473 6.67 -59.25 -70.16
N ALA A 474 5.72 -58.55 -69.53
CA ALA A 474 5.41 -57.16 -69.85
C ALA A 474 6.30 -56.19 -69.07
N LEU A 475 6.78 -55.14 -69.75
CA LEU A 475 7.61 -54.08 -69.19
C LEU A 475 6.81 -52.78 -69.07
N HIS A 476 6.85 -52.16 -67.90
CA HIS A 476 6.16 -50.91 -67.60
C HIS A 476 7.14 -49.86 -67.08
N HIS A 477 7.02 -48.63 -67.58
CA HIS A 477 7.85 -47.50 -67.18
C HIS A 477 7.01 -46.50 -66.36
N PRO A 478 7.31 -46.31 -65.07
CA PRO A 478 6.60 -45.36 -64.25
C PRO A 478 6.95 -43.91 -64.62
N HIS A 479 6.00 -43.01 -64.37
CA HIS A 479 6.22 -41.58 -64.58
C HIS A 479 6.88 -40.96 -63.33
N PRO A 480 7.76 -39.95 -63.51
CA PRO A 480 8.39 -39.26 -62.38
C PRO A 480 7.35 -38.57 -61.48
N GLU A 481 7.58 -38.60 -60.17
CA GLU A 481 6.77 -37.89 -59.17
C GLU A 481 7.63 -36.95 -58.32
N GLN A 482 7.06 -35.80 -57.96
CA GLN A 482 7.76 -34.82 -57.14
C GLN A 482 7.82 -35.24 -55.67
N ARG A 483 9.02 -35.27 -55.09
CA ARG A 483 9.28 -35.74 -53.72
C ARG A 483 10.21 -34.80 -52.96
N GLU A 484 9.63 -33.70 -52.47
CA GLU A 484 10.38 -32.70 -51.71
C GLU A 484 10.86 -33.23 -50.34
N ASP A 485 10.19 -34.24 -49.79
CA ASP A 485 10.61 -34.98 -48.60
C ASP A 485 11.97 -35.67 -48.80
N VAL A 486 12.14 -36.35 -49.95
CA VAL A 486 13.40 -37.03 -50.31
C VAL A 486 14.51 -36.02 -50.58
N ARG A 487 14.17 -34.91 -51.25
CA ARG A 487 15.12 -33.82 -51.51
C ARG A 487 15.62 -33.16 -50.22
N ARG A 488 14.75 -32.91 -49.24
CA ARG A 488 15.17 -32.41 -47.91
C ARG A 488 16.00 -33.44 -47.15
N MET A 489 15.63 -34.71 -47.24
CA MET A 489 16.30 -35.80 -46.53
C MET A 489 17.77 -35.98 -46.96
N PHE A 490 18.07 -35.86 -48.25
CA PHE A 490 19.44 -35.96 -48.77
C PHE A 490 20.09 -34.62 -49.12
N GLY A 491 19.42 -33.50 -48.88
CA GLY A 491 19.92 -32.14 -49.15
C GLY A 491 21.30 -31.84 -48.51
N PRO A 492 21.63 -32.35 -47.31
CA PRO A 492 22.98 -32.22 -46.76
C PRO A 492 24.06 -33.05 -47.47
N VAL A 493 23.69 -34.02 -48.32
CA VAL A 493 24.60 -34.99 -48.97
C VAL A 493 24.81 -34.67 -50.46
N CYS A 494 23.76 -34.31 -51.21
CA CYS A 494 23.85 -33.89 -52.61
C CYS A 494 22.59 -33.12 -53.04
N GLU A 495 22.70 -32.23 -54.03
CA GLU A 495 21.51 -31.59 -54.64
C GLU A 495 20.78 -32.58 -55.56
N LEU A 496 19.55 -32.94 -55.20
CA LEU A 496 18.70 -33.82 -56.00
C LEU A 496 17.59 -33.04 -56.74
N PRO A 497 17.14 -33.52 -57.91
CA PRO A 497 15.99 -32.99 -58.64
C PRO A 497 14.69 -33.07 -57.80
N ARG A 498 13.66 -32.32 -58.19
CA ARG A 498 12.36 -32.41 -57.51
C ARG A 498 11.63 -33.72 -57.81
N ASP A 499 11.86 -34.32 -58.97
CA ASP A 499 11.18 -35.49 -59.52
C ASP A 499 11.92 -36.81 -59.24
N THR A 500 12.35 -37.01 -58.00
CA THR A 500 13.05 -38.24 -57.58
C THR A 500 12.13 -39.43 -57.27
N GLY A 501 10.82 -39.20 -57.23
CA GLY A 501 9.81 -40.23 -57.07
C GLY A 501 9.44 -40.89 -58.39
N PHE A 502 8.75 -42.03 -58.29
CA PHE A 502 8.11 -42.68 -59.43
C PHE A 502 6.76 -43.24 -58.99
N ALA A 503 5.79 -43.20 -59.91
CA ALA A 503 4.52 -43.88 -59.72
C ALA A 503 3.96 -44.43 -61.04
N ILE A 504 3.16 -45.49 -60.94
CA ILE A 504 2.34 -46.00 -62.04
C ILE A 504 1.15 -46.77 -61.49
N VAL A 505 0.01 -46.66 -62.19
CA VAL A 505 -1.17 -47.49 -61.93
C VAL A 505 -1.27 -48.55 -63.03
N LEU A 506 -1.17 -49.82 -62.64
CA LEU A 506 -1.18 -50.97 -63.55
C LEU A 506 -2.52 -51.69 -63.51
N THR A 507 -3.14 -51.93 -64.66
CA THR A 507 -4.33 -52.78 -64.79
C THR A 507 -3.90 -54.22 -65.09
N LEU A 508 -4.42 -55.17 -64.30
CA LEU A 508 -4.00 -56.58 -64.37
C LEU A 508 -5.16 -57.49 -64.81
N PRO A 509 -4.90 -58.53 -65.62
CA PRO A 509 -5.88 -59.60 -65.84
C PRO A 509 -6.20 -60.34 -64.54
N VAL A 510 -7.38 -60.96 -64.45
CA VAL A 510 -7.76 -61.81 -63.31
C VAL A 510 -6.77 -62.98 -63.18
N GLY A 511 -6.28 -63.25 -61.97
CA GLY A 511 -5.30 -64.31 -61.72
C GLY A 511 -4.14 -63.90 -60.80
N ILE A 512 -3.14 -64.77 -60.72
CA ILE A 512 -1.93 -64.58 -59.91
C ILE A 512 -0.79 -64.10 -60.81
N HIS A 513 -0.18 -62.97 -60.46
CA HIS A 513 0.92 -62.35 -61.21
C HIS A 513 2.12 -62.11 -60.31
N TRP A 514 3.32 -62.41 -60.82
CA TRP A 514 4.57 -61.97 -60.17
C TRP A 514 5.01 -60.63 -60.74
N MET A 515 5.29 -59.68 -59.84
CA MET A 515 5.80 -58.36 -60.16
C MET A 515 7.23 -58.20 -59.63
N TRP A 516 8.08 -57.62 -60.46
CA TRP A 516 9.43 -57.20 -60.12
C TRP A 516 9.56 -55.69 -60.30
N ILE A 517 10.12 -55.02 -59.30
CA ILE A 517 10.55 -53.63 -59.41
C ILE A 517 12.06 -53.65 -59.59
N GLU A 518 12.53 -53.08 -60.69
CA GLU A 518 13.95 -53.06 -61.04
C GLU A 518 14.44 -51.63 -61.16
N VAL A 519 15.65 -51.37 -60.65
CA VAL A 519 16.34 -50.08 -60.77
C VAL A 519 17.59 -50.27 -61.61
N LYS A 520 17.89 -49.31 -62.48
CA LYS A 520 19.10 -49.33 -63.29
C LYS A 520 20.30 -48.92 -62.45
N GLY A 521 21.31 -49.79 -62.36
CA GLY A 521 22.58 -49.53 -61.70
C GLY A 521 23.47 -48.56 -62.49
N VAL A 522 24.57 -48.12 -61.86
CA VAL A 522 25.57 -47.20 -62.44
C VAL A 522 26.31 -47.85 -63.61
N ASP A 523 26.44 -49.17 -63.61
CA ASP A 523 26.98 -50.02 -64.68
C ASP A 523 26.00 -50.23 -65.86
N GLY A 524 24.80 -49.66 -65.78
CA GLY A 524 23.76 -49.76 -66.80
C GLY A 524 22.94 -51.05 -66.77
N VAL A 525 23.21 -51.96 -65.81
CA VAL A 525 22.49 -53.22 -65.64
C VAL A 525 21.20 -52.99 -64.84
N TRP A 526 20.12 -53.69 -65.20
CA TRP A 526 18.85 -53.63 -64.47
C TRP A 526 18.84 -54.62 -63.32
N ILE A 527 18.50 -54.14 -62.12
CA ILE A 527 18.69 -54.89 -60.89
C ILE A 527 17.36 -54.96 -60.13
N PRO A 528 16.85 -56.16 -59.81
CA PRO A 528 15.59 -56.32 -59.09
C PRO A 528 15.76 -55.95 -57.62
N ILE A 529 14.98 -54.96 -57.17
CA ILE A 529 15.00 -54.44 -55.80
C ILE A 529 13.81 -54.92 -54.96
N ARG A 530 12.70 -55.34 -55.60
CA ARG A 530 11.53 -55.89 -54.91
C ARG A 530 10.82 -56.91 -55.80
N ARG A 531 10.45 -58.05 -55.23
CA ARG A 531 9.51 -59.01 -55.82
C ARG A 531 8.22 -59.02 -55.00
N ALA A 532 7.07 -58.97 -55.65
CA ALA A 532 5.77 -59.09 -55.01
C ALA A 532 4.82 -59.99 -55.82
N LEU A 533 3.93 -60.70 -55.12
CA LEU A 533 2.85 -61.51 -55.69
C LEU A 533 1.55 -60.69 -55.68
N LEU A 534 0.92 -60.55 -56.84
CA LEU A 534 -0.35 -59.83 -57.00
C LEU A 534 -1.46 -60.82 -57.34
N LEU A 535 -2.51 -60.88 -56.53
CA LEU A 535 -3.69 -61.70 -56.78
C LEU A 535 -4.87 -60.79 -57.14
N ARG A 536 -5.38 -60.89 -58.38
CA ARG A 536 -6.61 -60.22 -58.79
C ARG A 536 -7.79 -61.19 -58.80
N ILE A 537 -8.84 -60.83 -58.05
CA ILE A 537 -10.10 -61.59 -57.92
C ILE A 537 -11.26 -60.78 -58.53
N PRO A 538 -12.17 -61.35 -59.35
CA PRO A 538 -13.28 -60.62 -59.96
C PRO A 538 -14.27 -60.10 -58.90
N GLY A 539 -14.66 -58.83 -59.00
CA GLY A 539 -15.44 -58.14 -57.97
C GLY A 539 -16.95 -58.43 -57.95
N LYS A 540 -17.55 -58.24 -56.76
CA LYS A 540 -18.90 -57.70 -56.59
C LYS A 540 -18.90 -56.65 -55.47
N SER A 541 -19.52 -55.51 -55.75
CA SER A 541 -19.71 -54.34 -54.89
C SER A 541 -20.77 -54.59 -53.80
N ARG A 542 -20.61 -53.99 -52.61
CA ARG A 542 -21.74 -53.72 -51.71
C ARG A 542 -21.50 -52.43 -50.92
N THR A 543 -22.56 -51.62 -50.90
CA THR A 543 -22.68 -50.22 -50.47
C THR A 543 -22.88 -50.03 -48.96
N GLN A 544 -22.56 -48.80 -48.54
CA GLN A 544 -22.62 -48.13 -47.23
C GLN A 544 -23.86 -48.40 -46.35
N GLY A 545 -23.64 -48.46 -45.02
CA GLY A 545 -24.66 -48.32 -43.98
C GLY A 545 -24.02 -47.91 -42.63
N THR A 546 -24.42 -46.75 -42.11
CA THR A 546 -23.96 -46.07 -40.88
C THR A 546 -24.59 -46.63 -39.59
N GLU A 547 -23.82 -46.65 -38.48
CA GLU A 547 -24.27 -46.98 -37.11
C GLU A 547 -25.30 -45.97 -36.54
N PRO A 548 -26.18 -46.36 -35.58
CA PRO A 548 -27.17 -45.46 -35.00
C PRO A 548 -26.60 -44.59 -33.87
N ARG A 549 -26.86 -43.27 -33.94
CA ARG A 549 -26.67 -42.30 -32.83
C ARG A 549 -27.90 -42.29 -31.92
N LEU A 550 -27.68 -42.36 -30.60
CA LEU A 550 -28.71 -42.06 -29.58
C LEU A 550 -29.26 -40.63 -29.77
N SER A 551 -30.58 -40.48 -29.73
CA SER A 551 -31.21 -39.16 -29.86
C SER A 551 -31.11 -38.36 -28.56
N TYR A 552 -31.05 -37.03 -28.69
CA TYR A 552 -31.00 -36.08 -27.56
C TYR A 552 -32.12 -36.33 -26.53
N ASN A 553 -33.30 -36.75 -26.99
CA ASN A 553 -34.43 -37.04 -26.12
C ASN A 553 -34.23 -38.33 -25.30
N ALA A 554 -33.50 -39.31 -25.82
CA ALA A 554 -33.12 -40.50 -25.07
C ALA A 554 -32.06 -40.18 -24.00
N TRP A 555 -31.12 -39.28 -24.33
CA TRP A 555 -30.09 -38.80 -23.41
C TRP A 555 -30.69 -37.95 -22.28
N ALA A 556 -31.58 -37.01 -22.60
CA ALA A 556 -32.24 -36.13 -21.63
C ALA A 556 -33.13 -36.88 -20.61
N ARG A 557 -33.73 -38.02 -21.01
CA ARG A 557 -34.52 -38.87 -20.10
C ARG A 557 -33.65 -39.62 -19.10
N LEU A 558 -32.44 -40.04 -19.49
CA LEU A 558 -31.46 -40.66 -18.61
C LEU A 558 -30.93 -39.65 -17.59
N GLU A 559 -30.63 -38.43 -18.04
CA GLU A 559 -30.18 -37.32 -17.20
C GLU A 559 -31.24 -36.95 -16.15
N GLN A 560 -32.52 -36.82 -16.54
CA GLN A 560 -33.61 -36.52 -15.61
C GLN A 560 -33.83 -37.61 -14.56
N LYS A 561 -33.65 -38.88 -14.92
CA LYS A 561 -33.74 -40.00 -13.98
C LYS A 561 -32.60 -39.95 -12.96
N ARG A 562 -31.38 -39.63 -13.40
CA ARG A 562 -30.20 -39.51 -12.54
C ARG A 562 -30.30 -38.31 -11.59
N LEU A 563 -30.74 -37.16 -12.11
CA LEU A 563 -30.93 -35.95 -11.30
C LEU A 563 -32.00 -36.14 -10.20
N LYS A 564 -33.08 -36.88 -10.48
CA LYS A 564 -34.09 -37.24 -9.49
C LYS A 564 -33.56 -38.19 -8.41
N ALA A 565 -32.62 -39.06 -8.76
CA ALA A 565 -31.98 -39.98 -7.81
C ALA A 565 -30.97 -39.26 -6.90
N GLU A 566 -30.26 -38.27 -7.41
CA GLU A 566 -29.20 -37.53 -6.69
C GLU A 566 -29.74 -36.31 -5.90
N LEU A 567 -30.95 -35.83 -6.22
CA LEU A 567 -31.62 -34.69 -5.57
C LEU A 567 -31.71 -34.75 -4.03
N PRO A 568 -31.98 -35.91 -3.39
CA PRO A 568 -31.97 -36.03 -1.93
C PRO A 568 -30.59 -35.80 -1.31
N ASP A 569 -29.53 -36.28 -1.95
CA ASP A 569 -28.15 -36.13 -1.46
C ASP A 569 -27.64 -34.70 -1.67
N ILE A 570 -27.99 -34.08 -2.79
CA ILE A 570 -27.69 -32.66 -3.06
C ILE A 570 -28.38 -31.75 -2.02
N ARG A 571 -29.65 -32.03 -1.67
CA ARG A 571 -30.36 -31.28 -0.62
C ARG A 571 -29.71 -31.46 0.76
N ARG A 572 -29.35 -32.70 1.10
CA ARG A 572 -28.65 -33.01 2.35
C ARG A 572 -27.31 -32.28 2.45
N HIS A 573 -26.62 -32.10 1.32
CA HIS A 573 -25.34 -31.38 1.24
C HIS A 573 -25.51 -29.85 1.35
N ILE A 574 -26.57 -29.28 0.78
CA ILE A 574 -26.89 -27.85 0.91
C ILE A 574 -27.29 -27.47 2.34
N ASP A 575 -27.97 -28.37 3.06
CA ASP A 575 -28.42 -28.11 4.44
C ASP A 575 -27.26 -28.06 5.46
N VAL A 576 -26.10 -28.63 5.13
CA VAL A 576 -24.87 -28.60 5.96
C VAL A 576 -23.84 -27.55 5.50
N MET A 577 -24.16 -26.76 4.47
CA MET A 577 -23.28 -25.67 4.03
C MET A 577 -23.47 -24.40 4.87
N LEU A 578 -22.36 -23.82 5.33
CA LEU A 578 -22.32 -22.60 6.15
C LEU A 578 -22.88 -21.36 5.41
N HIS A 579 -22.81 -21.32 4.08
CA HIS A 579 -23.40 -20.26 3.25
C HIS A 579 -24.24 -20.89 2.14
N LYS A 580 -25.54 -20.57 2.09
CA LYS A 580 -26.46 -21.17 1.12
C LYS A 580 -26.28 -20.53 -0.26
N PRO A 581 -26.14 -21.32 -1.34
CA PRO A 581 -26.05 -20.77 -2.68
C PRO A 581 -27.39 -20.15 -3.11
N VAL A 582 -27.37 -18.90 -3.57
CA VAL A 582 -28.54 -18.22 -4.15
C VAL A 582 -28.44 -18.26 -5.67
N PHE A 583 -29.40 -18.91 -6.32
CA PHE A 583 -29.41 -19.04 -7.78
C PHE A 583 -30.33 -17.98 -8.41
N ALA A 584 -29.75 -17.02 -9.13
CA ALA A 584 -30.51 -16.06 -9.93
C ALA A 584 -30.68 -16.55 -11.37
N ARG A 585 -31.91 -16.52 -11.89
CA ARG A 585 -32.25 -16.99 -13.24
C ARG A 585 -32.10 -15.85 -14.27
N LYS A 586 -31.02 -15.83 -15.05
CA LYS A 586 -30.92 -14.98 -16.25
C LYS A 586 -31.52 -15.71 -17.46
N MET A 587 -32.63 -15.19 -18.01
CA MET A 587 -33.09 -15.55 -19.36
C MET A 587 -32.42 -14.61 -20.38
N SER A 588 -31.70 -15.17 -21.35
CA SER A 588 -31.22 -14.42 -22.52
C SER A 588 -31.71 -15.07 -23.80
N SER A 589 -32.36 -14.24 -24.63
CA SER A 589 -32.91 -14.54 -25.94
C SER A 589 -32.07 -13.85 -27.01
N ARG A 590 -31.13 -14.58 -27.66
CA ARG A 590 -30.82 -14.49 -29.11
C ARG A 590 -29.58 -15.30 -29.51
N ARG A 591 -29.67 -15.84 -30.73
CA ARG A 591 -28.72 -16.69 -31.45
C ARG A 591 -27.58 -15.88 -32.08
N ILE A 592 -26.37 -16.46 -32.13
CA ILE A 592 -25.34 -16.17 -33.14
C ILE A 592 -24.80 -17.52 -33.69
N SER A 593 -24.63 -17.58 -35.02
CA SER A 593 -24.39 -18.76 -35.87
C SER A 593 -22.89 -18.90 -36.30
N PRO A 594 -22.47 -19.75 -37.28
CA PRO A 594 -21.58 -20.90 -37.02
C PRO A 594 -20.23 -20.89 -37.76
N VAL A 595 -19.23 -21.64 -37.25
CA VAL A 595 -18.07 -22.12 -38.04
C VAL A 595 -17.88 -23.62 -37.81
N LYS A 596 -17.61 -24.34 -38.90
CA LYS A 596 -17.62 -25.80 -39.07
C LYS A 596 -16.44 -26.53 -38.38
N ASN A 597 -16.82 -27.50 -37.54
CA ASN A 597 -16.28 -28.85 -37.32
C ASN A 597 -14.77 -29.09 -37.16
N CYS A 598 -14.34 -29.26 -35.91
CA CYS A 598 -14.19 -30.60 -35.30
C CYS A 598 -14.81 -30.56 -33.89
N HIS A 599 -15.81 -31.41 -33.66
CA HIS A 599 -16.61 -31.64 -32.43
C HIS A 599 -15.80 -31.34 -31.14
N GLY A 600 -15.96 -30.19 -30.45
CA GLY A 600 -17.16 -29.63 -29.81
C GLY A 600 -17.13 -30.09 -28.34
N VAL A 601 -16.94 -29.27 -27.31
CA VAL A 601 -17.51 -27.96 -27.03
C VAL A 601 -16.59 -27.18 -26.09
N ARG A 602 -16.28 -25.96 -26.53
CA ARG A 602 -15.99 -24.74 -25.77
C ARG A 602 -16.59 -24.76 -24.36
N ILE A 603 -15.74 -24.82 -23.33
CA ILE A 603 -16.15 -24.44 -21.97
C ILE A 603 -16.59 -22.97 -22.04
N PHE A 604 -17.86 -22.71 -21.74
CA PHE A 604 -18.28 -21.38 -21.35
C PHE A 604 -17.59 -21.07 -20.03
N ALA A 605 -16.75 -20.05 -20.01
CA ALA A 605 -16.32 -19.42 -18.77
C ALA A 605 -17.59 -18.94 -18.04
N TYR A 606 -17.90 -19.58 -16.93
CA TYR A 606 -18.61 -18.92 -15.85
C TYR A 606 -17.52 -18.34 -14.97
N ASP A 607 -17.14 -17.09 -15.22
CA ASP A 607 -16.45 -16.35 -14.18
C ASP A 607 -17.47 -16.07 -13.09
N LEU A 608 -17.30 -16.82 -12.01
CA LEU A 608 -17.83 -16.57 -10.69
C LEU A 608 -17.15 -15.30 -10.19
N THR A 609 -17.87 -14.18 -10.19
CA THR A 609 -17.50 -13.04 -9.36
C THR A 609 -17.85 -13.38 -7.92
N PHE A 610 -16.84 -13.51 -7.06
CA PHE A 610 -16.99 -13.35 -5.62
C PHE A 610 -16.86 -11.85 -5.34
N GLU A 611 -17.95 -11.20 -4.96
CA GLU A 611 -17.90 -9.94 -4.19
C GLU A 611 -17.77 -10.32 -2.72
N ASP A 612 -16.91 -9.61 -1.98
CA ASP A 612 -16.78 -9.69 -0.52
C ASP A 612 -18.07 -9.30 0.22
#